data_AF-N1U7E3-F1
#
_entry.id   AF-N1U7E3-F1
#
_cell.length_a   1.000
_cell.length_b   1.000
_cell.length_c   1.000
_cell.angle_alpha   90.00
_cell.angle_beta   90.00
_cell.angle_gamma   90.00
#
_symmetry.space_group_name_H-M   'P 1'
#
loop_
_entity.id
_entity.type
_entity.pdbx_description
1 polymer ?
#
loop_
_entity_poly.entity_id
_entity_poly.type
_entity_poly.pdbx_seq_one_letter_code
_entity_poly.pdbx_strand_id
1 'polypeptide(L)'
;MKQIHFLTEAELKQRLDRKTFESLFENSHPGEFVLKEFYDQVRVWAQERDAKYWIEFPDSIFETSAKPLAPKKSAYRSISLLSDFSNFRFSMSQVPSKIFPAYVWKEFIHFPFASNETSLSSKIATIEKKIELLSGRKINKEGNTSVFRLEFQILSERPLDLKKILESPIPENFTERIIEKQGKFFLITPKLNGVQSLFAIHVLSGISGKIEFNFCKLAIDLSENREIIPIWFSRSGAILSAIDFENSPLYTNKDFSALEIAVPPWLSPSFLFLVLESSLLDVWENLNTSSSDSKIPNSFPQFERNESWRNMTEHRFASRISRHSEEEESFFHSLLQREYETAKNALVSTLENRRKILEEFEIPDLLNRLKAIQDFSQMISFDETVSKDWKSMRMGITNSVLEKWKEKKN
;
A
#
# COMPACT_ATOMS: atom_id res chain seq x y z
N MET A 1 6.65 18.13 -19.40
CA MET A 1 6.70 17.30 -18.17
C MET A 1 6.28 15.88 -18.56
N LYS A 2 6.99 14.83 -18.12
CA LYS A 2 6.59 13.44 -18.39
C LYS A 2 5.59 12.97 -17.33
N GLN A 3 4.40 13.57 -17.33
CA GLN A 3 3.34 13.24 -16.38
C GLN A 3 2.71 11.88 -16.70
N ILE A 4 2.10 11.27 -15.69
CA ILE A 4 1.22 10.10 -15.87
C ILE A 4 -0.20 10.65 -16.12
N HIS A 5 -0.82 10.24 -17.22
CA HIS A 5 -2.17 10.67 -17.57
C HIS A 5 -3.15 9.51 -17.39
N PHE A 6 -4.14 9.68 -16.51
CA PHE A 6 -5.19 8.69 -16.29
C PHE A 6 -6.36 8.94 -17.22
N LEU A 7 -6.90 7.87 -17.80
CA LEU A 7 -8.15 7.92 -18.55
C LEU A 7 -9.30 8.06 -17.56
N THR A 8 -9.75 9.29 -17.34
CA THR A 8 -10.80 9.58 -16.36
C THR A 8 -12.19 9.25 -16.90
N GLU A 9 -13.15 9.06 -16.00
CA GLU A 9 -14.56 8.90 -16.39
C GLU A 9 -15.08 10.09 -17.20
N ALA A 10 -14.66 11.31 -16.86
CA ALA A 10 -15.01 12.52 -17.61
C ALA A 10 -14.45 12.49 -19.04
N GLU A 11 -13.19 12.08 -19.22
CA GLU A 11 -12.58 11.93 -20.54
C GLU A 11 -13.27 10.84 -21.38
N LEU A 12 -13.70 9.74 -20.74
CA LEU A 12 -14.47 8.67 -21.38
C LEU A 12 -15.86 9.14 -21.81
N LYS A 13 -16.59 9.85 -20.94
CA LYS A 13 -17.93 10.40 -21.24
C LYS A 13 -17.90 11.44 -22.36
N GLN A 14 -16.77 12.10 -22.59
CA GLN A 14 -16.59 13.02 -23.72
C GLN A 14 -16.35 12.29 -25.06
N ARG A 15 -15.87 11.05 -25.01
CA ARG A 15 -15.45 10.27 -26.20
C ARG A 15 -16.46 9.23 -26.64
N LEU A 16 -17.25 8.73 -25.71
CA LEU A 16 -18.28 7.71 -25.94
C LEU A 16 -19.66 8.32 -25.81
N ASP A 17 -20.59 7.89 -26.65
CA ASP A 17 -21.98 8.23 -26.45
C ASP A 17 -22.51 7.55 -25.17
N ARG A 18 -23.58 8.14 -24.61
CA ARG A 18 -24.15 7.71 -23.34
C ARG A 18 -24.56 6.22 -23.33
N LYS A 19 -25.09 5.69 -24.43
CA LYS A 19 -25.57 4.30 -24.47
C LYS A 19 -24.41 3.32 -24.47
N THR A 20 -23.34 3.63 -25.20
CA THR A 20 -22.11 2.84 -25.23
C THR A 20 -21.42 2.86 -23.87
N PHE A 21 -21.37 4.03 -23.21
CA PHE A 21 -20.84 4.16 -21.86
C PHE A 21 -21.63 3.32 -20.84
N GLU A 22 -22.96 3.47 -20.79
CA GLU A 22 -23.83 2.70 -19.90
C GLU A 22 -23.68 1.18 -20.17
N SER A 23 -23.70 0.76 -21.44
CA SER A 23 -23.53 -0.65 -21.80
C SER A 23 -22.16 -1.23 -21.43
N LEU A 24 -21.11 -0.43 -21.33
CA LEU A 24 -19.77 -0.91 -20.97
C LEU A 24 -19.67 -1.21 -19.47
N PHE A 25 -20.28 -0.36 -18.64
CA PHE A 25 -20.11 -0.41 -17.18
C PHE A 25 -21.28 -1.06 -16.43
N GLU A 26 -22.49 -1.08 -16.99
CA GLU A 26 -23.67 -1.71 -16.37
C GLU A 26 -23.79 -3.19 -16.73
N ASN A 27 -23.42 -3.59 -17.96
CA ASN A 27 -23.45 -5.00 -18.37
C ASN A 27 -22.17 -5.74 -17.95
N SER A 28 -22.32 -6.98 -17.47
CA SER A 28 -21.17 -7.85 -17.15
C SER A 28 -20.45 -8.34 -18.40
N HIS A 29 -21.15 -8.40 -19.53
CA HIS A 29 -20.62 -8.86 -20.82
C HIS A 29 -21.03 -7.86 -21.91
N PRO A 30 -20.26 -6.77 -22.10
CA PRO A 30 -20.55 -5.80 -23.15
C PRO A 30 -20.50 -6.45 -24.53
N GLY A 31 -21.38 -6.03 -25.44
CA GLY A 31 -21.38 -6.54 -26.81
C GLY A 31 -20.08 -6.19 -27.56
N GLU A 32 -19.72 -7.01 -28.54
CA GLU A 32 -18.48 -6.85 -29.33
C GLU A 32 -18.36 -5.45 -29.96
N PHE A 33 -19.48 -4.89 -30.44
CA PHE A 33 -19.52 -3.53 -30.99
C PHE A 33 -19.12 -2.46 -29.96
N VAL A 34 -19.64 -2.57 -28.73
CA VAL A 34 -19.38 -1.64 -27.62
C VAL A 34 -17.92 -1.71 -27.21
N LEU A 35 -17.36 -2.92 -27.10
CA LEU A 35 -15.94 -3.12 -26.81
C LEU A 35 -15.07 -2.51 -27.90
N LYS A 36 -15.39 -2.76 -29.17
CA LYS A 36 -14.64 -2.21 -30.30
C LYS A 36 -14.60 -0.68 -30.28
N GLU A 37 -15.74 -0.04 -30.09
CA GLU A 37 -15.83 1.42 -30.01
C GLU A 37 -15.01 1.97 -28.84
N PHE A 38 -15.11 1.34 -27.67
CA PHE A 38 -14.29 1.69 -26.51
C PHE A 38 -12.79 1.60 -26.81
N TYR A 39 -12.31 0.47 -27.35
CA TYR A 39 -10.90 0.28 -27.66
C TYR A 39 -10.39 1.26 -28.73
N ASP A 40 -11.20 1.59 -29.74
CA ASP A 40 -10.86 2.61 -30.73
C ASP A 40 -10.68 3.99 -30.08
N GLN A 41 -11.57 4.38 -29.15
CA GLN A 41 -11.43 5.64 -28.40
C GLN A 41 -10.23 5.66 -27.47
N VAL A 42 -9.93 4.55 -26.79
CA VAL A 42 -8.73 4.44 -25.94
C VAL A 42 -7.47 4.56 -26.78
N ARG A 43 -7.43 3.98 -27.98
CA ARG A 43 -6.30 4.13 -28.91
C ARG A 43 -6.10 5.57 -29.33
N VAL A 44 -7.18 6.27 -29.73
CA VAL A 44 -7.12 7.68 -30.12
C VAL A 44 -6.58 8.53 -28.97
N TRP A 45 -7.12 8.33 -27.77
CA TRP A 45 -6.63 9.01 -26.57
C TRP A 45 -5.16 8.71 -26.28
N ALA A 46 -4.71 7.45 -26.43
CA ALA A 46 -3.31 7.09 -26.24
C ALA A 46 -2.39 7.81 -27.25
N GLN A 47 -2.82 7.94 -28.51
CA GLN A 47 -2.09 8.67 -29.55
C GLN A 47 -2.03 10.17 -29.27
N GLU A 48 -3.13 10.77 -28.78
CA GLU A 48 -3.16 12.17 -28.33
C GLU A 48 -2.17 12.46 -27.19
N ARG A 49 -1.76 11.42 -26.45
CA ARG A 49 -0.79 11.47 -25.35
C ARG A 49 0.61 10.96 -25.75
N ASP A 50 0.90 10.86 -27.05
CA ASP A 50 2.18 10.40 -27.60
C ASP A 50 2.60 8.97 -27.21
N ALA A 51 1.65 8.09 -26.87
CA ALA A 51 1.93 6.68 -26.62
C ALA A 51 2.25 5.93 -27.92
N LYS A 52 3.21 5.01 -27.86
CA LYS A 52 3.67 4.17 -28.99
C LYS A 52 3.43 2.67 -28.75
N TYR A 53 3.35 2.27 -27.49
CA TYR A 53 3.26 0.87 -27.07
C TYR A 53 2.05 0.66 -26.18
N TRP A 54 1.48 -0.54 -26.25
CA TRP A 54 0.31 -0.95 -25.48
C TRP A 54 0.69 -2.11 -24.54
N ILE A 55 0.40 -1.96 -23.25
CA ILE A 55 0.70 -2.94 -22.20
C ILE A 55 -0.61 -3.36 -21.54
N GLU A 56 -0.92 -4.66 -21.60
CA GLU A 56 -2.12 -5.21 -20.96
C GLU A 56 -1.78 -6.08 -19.77
N PHE A 57 -2.67 -6.04 -18.78
CA PHE A 57 -2.55 -6.89 -17.60
C PHE A 57 -3.91 -7.05 -16.90
N PRO A 58 -4.13 -8.19 -16.22
CA PRO A 58 -5.33 -8.39 -15.43
C PRO A 58 -5.30 -7.48 -14.18
N ASP A 59 -6.46 -7.01 -13.75
CA ASP A 59 -6.60 -6.21 -12.52
C ASP A 59 -6.30 -6.98 -11.22
N SER A 60 -6.24 -8.31 -11.25
CA SER A 60 -5.71 -9.11 -10.14
C SER A 60 -4.23 -8.83 -9.84
N ILE A 61 -3.49 -8.17 -10.75
CA ILE A 61 -2.08 -7.79 -10.50
C ILE A 61 -1.93 -6.85 -9.30
N PHE A 62 -2.97 -6.07 -8.98
CA PHE A 62 -2.98 -5.12 -7.88
C PHE A 62 -3.03 -5.78 -6.49
N GLU A 63 -3.22 -7.11 -6.43
CA GLU A 63 -3.29 -7.88 -5.18
C GLU A 63 -1.95 -8.33 -4.61
N THR A 64 -0.88 -8.21 -5.39
CA THR A 64 0.37 -8.92 -5.13
C THR A 64 1.52 -7.95 -4.92
N SER A 65 1.44 -7.18 -3.85
CA SER A 65 2.47 -6.27 -3.38
C SER A 65 3.23 -6.88 -2.19
N ALA A 66 4.08 -7.88 -2.48
CA ALA A 66 5.14 -8.29 -1.58
C ALA A 66 6.35 -8.81 -2.37
N LYS A 67 7.24 -7.87 -2.74
CA LYS A 67 8.64 -8.04 -3.21
C LYS A 67 8.92 -8.81 -4.52
N PRO A 68 10.08 -8.56 -5.17
CA PRO A 68 10.46 -9.12 -6.49
C PRO A 68 10.93 -10.58 -6.46
N LEU A 69 10.81 -11.29 -5.33
CA LEU A 69 11.51 -12.55 -5.08
C LEU A 69 10.66 -13.82 -5.27
N ALA A 70 9.37 -13.69 -5.60
CA ALA A 70 8.63 -14.82 -6.15
C ALA A 70 8.74 -14.75 -7.68
N PRO A 71 9.31 -15.76 -8.36
CA PRO A 71 9.13 -15.88 -9.80
C PRO A 71 7.64 -16.18 -10.01
N LYS A 72 6.84 -15.12 -10.19
CA LYS A 72 5.41 -15.23 -10.46
C LYS A 72 5.22 -15.90 -11.82
N LYS A 73 5.07 -17.23 -11.81
CA LYS A 73 4.31 -17.93 -12.85
C LYS A 73 2.85 -17.45 -12.74
N SER A 74 2.47 -16.34 -13.38
CA SER A 74 1.09 -16.12 -13.91
C SER A 74 0.67 -14.68 -14.27
N ALA A 75 1.46 -13.61 -14.08
CA ALA A 75 1.05 -12.30 -14.59
C ALA A 75 1.53 -12.12 -16.03
N TYR A 76 0.79 -12.67 -17.00
CA TYR A 76 1.03 -12.39 -18.42
C TYR A 76 0.88 -10.87 -18.64
N ARG A 77 1.98 -10.19 -18.94
CA ARG A 77 1.96 -8.84 -19.51
C ARG A 77 2.30 -8.98 -20.98
N SER A 78 1.40 -8.52 -21.84
CA SER A 78 1.68 -8.38 -23.27
C SER A 78 2.18 -6.96 -23.53
N ILE A 79 3.15 -6.82 -24.43
CA ILE A 79 3.58 -5.51 -24.96
C ILE A 79 3.41 -5.60 -26.47
N SER A 80 2.65 -4.69 -27.05
CA SER A 80 2.44 -4.59 -28.50
C SER A 80 2.66 -3.16 -28.98
N LEU A 81 2.92 -3.00 -30.28
CA LEU A 81 2.94 -1.69 -30.91
C LEU A 81 1.52 -1.17 -31.06
N LEU A 82 1.32 0.12 -30.77
CA LEU A 82 0.01 0.76 -30.93
C LEU A 82 -0.47 0.77 -32.39
N SER A 83 0.46 0.76 -33.35
CA SER A 83 0.19 0.65 -34.78
C SER A 83 -0.37 -0.71 -35.19
N ASP A 84 -0.01 -1.77 -34.47
CA ASP A 84 -0.39 -3.15 -34.81
C ASP A 84 -1.78 -3.51 -34.31
N PHE A 85 -2.42 -2.59 -33.57
CA PHE A 85 -3.74 -2.75 -32.98
C PHE A 85 -4.83 -3.07 -34.01
N SER A 86 -4.66 -2.67 -35.28
CA SER A 86 -5.59 -3.01 -36.37
C SER A 86 -5.61 -4.50 -36.75
N ASN A 87 -4.52 -5.24 -36.48
CA ASN A 87 -4.39 -6.67 -36.78
C ASN A 87 -4.75 -7.58 -35.59
N PHE A 88 -4.88 -7.02 -34.38
CA PHE A 88 -5.21 -7.69 -33.12
C PHE A 88 -6.72 -7.96 -32.92
N ARG A 89 -7.55 -7.65 -33.93
CA ARG A 89 -9.02 -7.56 -33.89
C ARG A 89 -9.79 -8.82 -33.42
N PHE A 90 -9.13 -9.96 -33.19
CA PHE A 90 -9.81 -11.22 -32.89
C PHE A 90 -9.36 -11.93 -31.60
N SER A 91 -8.41 -11.37 -30.83
CA SER A 91 -7.94 -12.02 -29.59
C SER A 91 -8.32 -11.30 -28.29
N MET A 92 -8.96 -10.13 -28.34
CA MET A 92 -9.36 -9.37 -27.15
C MET A 92 -10.86 -9.49 -26.89
N SER A 93 -11.27 -10.62 -26.33
CA SER A 93 -12.55 -10.77 -25.61
C SER A 93 -12.48 -10.17 -24.19
N GLN A 94 -11.47 -9.36 -23.90
CA GLN A 94 -11.17 -8.91 -22.54
C GLN A 94 -12.02 -7.68 -22.23
N VAL A 95 -12.78 -7.76 -21.14
CA VAL A 95 -13.61 -6.65 -20.67
C VAL A 95 -12.70 -5.66 -19.93
N PRO A 96 -12.77 -4.33 -20.18
CA PRO A 96 -11.99 -3.36 -19.42
C PRO A 96 -12.27 -3.47 -17.92
N SER A 97 -11.25 -3.22 -17.09
CA SER A 97 -11.47 -3.19 -15.64
C SER A 97 -12.44 -2.06 -15.30
N LYS A 98 -13.46 -2.39 -14.49
CA LYS A 98 -14.39 -1.40 -13.93
C LYS A 98 -13.85 -0.73 -12.66
N ILE A 99 -12.70 -1.19 -12.18
CA ILE A 99 -12.12 -0.82 -10.89
C ILE A 99 -10.94 0.13 -11.10
N PHE A 100 -10.08 -0.17 -12.07
CA PHE A 100 -8.85 0.59 -12.31
C PHE A 100 -8.86 1.25 -13.69
N PRO A 101 -8.52 2.54 -13.80
CA PRO A 101 -8.47 3.23 -15.09
C PRO A 101 -7.22 2.83 -15.88
N ALA A 102 -7.31 2.89 -17.21
CA ALA A 102 -6.14 2.90 -18.07
C ALA A 102 -5.32 4.18 -17.86
N TYR A 103 -4.00 4.12 -18.10
CA TYR A 103 -3.13 5.28 -17.96
C TYR A 103 -1.99 5.29 -18.96
N VAL A 104 -1.56 6.47 -19.40
CA VAL A 104 -0.37 6.66 -20.23
C VAL A 104 0.78 7.10 -19.35
N TRP A 105 1.93 6.43 -19.51
CA TRP A 105 3.18 6.82 -18.91
C TRP A 105 4.33 6.66 -19.90
N LYS A 106 5.05 7.77 -20.15
CA LYS A 106 6.07 7.85 -21.21
C LYS A 106 5.44 7.47 -22.56
N GLU A 107 6.00 6.49 -23.26
CA GLU A 107 5.53 6.03 -24.56
C GLU A 107 4.59 4.82 -24.46
N PHE A 108 4.10 4.48 -23.26
CA PHE A 108 3.31 3.27 -22.99
C PHE A 108 1.91 3.64 -22.50
N ILE A 109 0.88 3.05 -23.10
CA ILE A 109 -0.43 2.92 -22.46
C ILE A 109 -0.48 1.63 -21.67
N HIS A 110 -0.90 1.75 -20.41
CA HIS A 110 -1.11 0.67 -19.47
C HIS A 110 -2.62 0.43 -19.35
N PHE A 111 -3.06 -0.75 -19.75
CA PHE A 111 -4.46 -1.11 -19.90
C PHE A 111 -4.83 -2.28 -18.97
N PRO A 112 -5.55 -2.03 -17.86
CA PRO A 112 -6.07 -3.08 -16.99
C PRO A 112 -7.36 -3.69 -17.55
N PHE A 113 -7.44 -5.02 -17.57
CA PHE A 113 -8.66 -5.75 -17.92
C PHE A 113 -9.19 -6.58 -16.74
N ALA A 114 -10.49 -6.87 -16.74
CA ALA A 114 -11.15 -7.62 -15.69
C ALA A 114 -10.63 -9.07 -15.63
N SER A 115 -10.25 -9.52 -14.43
CA SER A 115 -9.91 -10.94 -14.21
C SER A 115 -11.13 -11.85 -14.29
N ASN A 116 -10.93 -13.09 -14.74
CA ASN A 116 -11.98 -14.10 -14.78
C ASN A 116 -12.46 -14.52 -13.37
N GLU A 117 -11.57 -14.43 -12.38
CA GLU A 117 -11.85 -14.74 -10.97
C GLU A 117 -12.08 -13.46 -10.17
N THR A 118 -12.84 -13.55 -9.07
CA THR A 118 -13.13 -12.42 -8.18
C THR A 118 -11.89 -11.99 -7.40
N SER A 119 -11.27 -10.90 -7.85
CA SER A 119 -10.08 -10.32 -7.24
C SER A 119 -10.34 -9.76 -5.83
N LEU A 120 -9.35 -9.71 -4.95
CA LEU A 120 -9.43 -8.96 -3.67
C LEU A 120 -9.79 -7.50 -3.91
N SER A 121 -9.26 -6.89 -4.99
CA SER A 121 -9.60 -5.55 -5.42
C SER A 121 -11.10 -5.41 -5.75
N SER A 122 -11.70 -6.41 -6.42
CA SER A 122 -13.15 -6.42 -6.70
C SER A 122 -14.01 -6.54 -5.44
N LYS A 123 -13.53 -7.28 -4.44
CA LYS A 123 -14.17 -7.39 -3.12
C LYS A 123 -14.15 -6.06 -2.37
N ILE A 124 -13.00 -5.37 -2.35
CA ILE A 124 -12.86 -4.03 -1.78
C ILE A 124 -13.84 -3.06 -2.46
N ALA A 125 -13.85 -3.02 -3.80
CA ALA A 125 -14.76 -2.17 -4.57
C ALA A 125 -16.25 -2.45 -4.26
N THR A 126 -16.60 -3.71 -3.96
CA THR A 126 -17.96 -4.11 -3.59
C THR A 126 -18.34 -3.59 -2.19
N ILE A 127 -17.42 -3.67 -1.24
CA ILE A 127 -17.60 -3.14 0.12
C ILE A 127 -17.74 -1.61 0.09
N GLU A 128 -16.89 -0.91 -0.66
CA GLU A 128 -16.97 0.55 -0.86
C GLU A 128 -18.34 0.97 -1.41
N LYS A 129 -18.84 0.31 -2.46
CA LYS A 129 -20.18 0.58 -2.99
C LYS A 129 -21.28 0.39 -1.94
N LYS A 130 -21.18 -0.64 -1.10
CA LYS A 130 -22.13 -0.86 0.01
C LYS A 130 -22.04 0.27 1.04
N ILE A 131 -20.84 0.75 1.35
CA ILE A 131 -20.63 1.90 2.24
C ILE A 131 -21.27 3.17 1.65
N GLU A 132 -21.03 3.48 0.38
CA GLU A 132 -21.59 4.67 -0.29
C GLU A 132 -23.12 4.65 -0.28
N LEU A 133 -23.72 3.49 -0.56
CA LEU A 133 -25.17 3.32 -0.54
C LEU A 133 -25.76 3.50 0.87
N LEU A 134 -25.10 2.98 1.91
CA LEU A 134 -25.58 3.08 3.29
C LEU A 134 -25.38 4.48 3.88
N SER A 135 -24.22 5.09 3.65
CA SER A 135 -23.91 6.45 4.10
C SER A 135 -24.82 7.48 3.42
N GLY A 136 -25.05 7.34 2.11
CA GLY A 136 -25.98 8.18 1.35
C GLY A 136 -27.41 8.16 1.89
N ARG A 137 -27.89 6.98 2.33
CA ARG A 137 -29.22 6.84 2.96
C ARG A 137 -29.31 7.42 4.37
N LYS A 138 -28.21 7.40 5.14
CA LYS A 138 -28.21 7.80 6.55
C LYS A 138 -27.96 9.30 6.78
N ILE A 139 -27.12 9.93 5.94
CA ILE A 139 -26.65 11.31 6.18
C ILE A 139 -27.28 12.34 5.22
N ASN A 140 -28.05 11.92 4.20
CA ASN A 140 -28.56 12.81 3.13
C ASN A 140 -27.44 13.64 2.48
N LYS A 141 -26.21 13.10 2.46
CA LYS A 141 -25.04 13.61 1.75
C LYS A 141 -24.53 12.50 0.84
N GLU A 142 -23.89 12.85 -0.27
CA GLU A 142 -23.15 11.86 -1.05
C GLU A 142 -22.15 11.15 -0.13
N GLY A 143 -22.24 9.83 -0.06
CA GLY A 143 -21.40 9.01 0.79
C GLY A 143 -19.93 9.17 0.42
N ASN A 144 -19.06 9.48 1.40
CA ASN A 144 -17.63 9.62 1.15
C ASN A 144 -16.87 8.40 1.70
N THR A 145 -16.42 7.52 0.80
CA THR A 145 -15.48 6.41 1.08
C THR A 145 -14.02 6.86 1.05
N SER A 146 -13.74 8.07 0.56
CA SER A 146 -12.38 8.61 0.45
C SER A 146 -11.92 9.15 1.79
N VAL A 147 -11.42 8.26 2.64
CA VAL A 147 -10.91 8.58 3.99
C VAL A 147 -9.42 8.30 4.13
N PHE A 148 -8.78 7.61 3.18
CA PHE A 148 -7.39 7.19 3.29
C PHE A 148 -6.44 8.21 2.66
N ARG A 149 -5.38 8.57 3.38
CA ARG A 149 -4.24 9.35 2.89
C ARG A 149 -2.99 8.51 3.05
N LEU A 150 -2.25 8.31 1.97
CA LEU A 150 -1.03 7.52 1.97
C LEU A 150 0.18 8.44 2.07
N GLU A 151 1.18 8.02 2.84
CA GLU A 151 2.49 8.65 2.90
C GLU A 151 3.54 7.69 2.34
N PHE A 152 4.27 8.16 1.33
CA PHE A 152 5.38 7.45 0.70
C PHE A 152 6.68 8.15 1.01
N GLN A 153 7.66 7.42 1.53
CA GLN A 153 9.02 7.90 1.63
C GLN A 153 9.67 7.89 0.24
N ILE A 154 10.24 9.02 -0.16
CA ILE A 154 10.94 9.18 -1.42
C ILE A 154 12.42 8.83 -1.20
N LEU A 155 12.88 7.76 -1.84
CA LEU A 155 14.25 7.25 -1.78
C LEU A 155 14.96 7.49 -3.12
N SER A 156 16.26 7.76 -3.09
CA SER A 156 17.08 7.84 -4.30
C SER A 156 18.54 7.50 -3.98
N GLU A 157 19.22 6.93 -4.97
CA GLU A 157 20.66 6.67 -4.92
C GLU A 157 21.50 7.96 -4.93
N ARG A 158 20.93 9.08 -5.40
CA ARG A 158 21.61 10.38 -5.48
C ARG A 158 20.98 11.39 -4.53
N PRO A 159 21.73 12.40 -4.07
CA PRO A 159 21.18 13.50 -3.29
C PRO A 159 20.01 14.16 -4.03
N LEU A 160 18.83 14.06 -3.44
CA LEU A 160 17.61 14.70 -3.93
C LEU A 160 17.50 16.11 -3.35
N ASP A 161 17.04 17.02 -4.20
CA ASP A 161 16.50 18.31 -3.79
C ASP A 161 15.06 18.42 -4.31
N LEU A 162 14.28 19.33 -3.76
CA LEU A 162 12.87 19.51 -4.14
C LEU A 162 12.70 19.77 -5.65
N LYS A 163 13.65 20.45 -6.30
CA LYS A 163 13.57 20.76 -7.74
C LYS A 163 13.64 19.48 -8.57
N LYS A 164 14.59 18.59 -8.27
CA LYS A 164 14.74 17.28 -8.95
C LYS A 164 13.54 16.36 -8.71
N ILE A 165 12.93 16.44 -7.53
CA ILE A 165 11.70 15.69 -7.23
C ILE A 165 10.55 16.20 -8.11
N LEU A 166 10.38 17.52 -8.25
CA LEU A 166 9.35 18.11 -9.11
C LEU A 166 9.56 17.84 -10.60
N GLU A 167 10.81 17.64 -11.04
CA GLU A 167 11.13 17.23 -12.42
C GLU A 167 10.89 15.73 -12.69
N SER A 168 10.64 14.95 -11.64
CA SER A 168 10.40 13.51 -11.74
C SER A 168 8.96 13.22 -12.20
N PRO A 169 8.71 12.07 -12.86
CA PRO A 169 7.40 11.72 -13.40
C PRO A 169 6.45 11.26 -12.28
N ILE A 170 6.09 12.17 -11.38
CA ILE A 170 5.18 11.92 -10.27
C ILE A 170 3.73 12.11 -10.76
N PRO A 171 2.81 11.16 -10.49
CA PRO A 171 1.41 11.31 -10.83
C PRO A 171 0.78 12.44 -10.00
N GLU A 172 0.40 13.54 -10.66
CA GLU A 172 -0.20 14.71 -10.00
C GLU A 172 -1.51 14.34 -9.28
N ASN A 173 -2.32 13.47 -9.87
CA ASN A 173 -3.58 13.02 -9.28
C ASN A 173 -3.41 12.27 -7.95
N PHE A 174 -2.22 11.75 -7.66
CA PHE A 174 -1.90 11.10 -6.38
C PHE A 174 -1.00 11.95 -5.48
N THR A 175 -0.78 13.23 -5.80
CA THR A 175 0.12 14.10 -5.05
C THR A 175 -0.63 15.31 -4.53
N GLU A 176 -0.97 15.31 -3.24
CA GLU A 176 -1.50 16.51 -2.57
C GLU A 176 -0.34 17.43 -2.16
N ARG A 177 0.72 16.87 -1.57
CA ARG A 177 1.90 17.63 -1.14
C ARG A 177 3.13 16.75 -1.01
N ILE A 178 4.30 17.37 -1.13
CA ILE A 178 5.60 16.77 -0.83
C ILE A 178 6.23 17.57 0.31
N ILE A 179 6.66 16.87 1.37
CA ILE A 179 7.21 17.50 2.58
C ILE A 179 8.58 16.94 2.91
N GLU A 180 9.42 17.77 3.52
CA GLU A 180 10.73 17.37 4.04
C GLU A 180 10.67 17.26 5.57
N LYS A 181 11.01 16.09 6.11
CA LYS A 181 11.13 15.84 7.55
C LYS A 181 12.53 15.24 7.81
N GLN A 182 13.33 15.90 8.64
CA GLN A 182 14.64 15.41 9.06
C GLN A 182 15.57 15.02 7.88
N GLY A 183 15.58 15.82 6.82
CA GLY A 183 16.39 15.56 5.61
C GLY A 183 15.89 14.43 4.72
N LYS A 184 14.66 13.93 4.95
CA LYS A 184 13.98 12.93 4.11
C LYS A 184 12.73 13.54 3.48
N PHE A 185 12.43 13.15 2.25
CA PHE A 185 11.26 13.62 1.52
C PHE A 185 10.11 12.60 1.57
N PHE A 186 8.90 13.10 1.69
CA PHE A 186 7.68 12.30 1.76
C PHE A 186 6.62 12.85 0.81
N LEU A 187 6.00 11.97 0.03
CA LEU A 187 4.83 12.28 -0.80
C LEU A 187 3.57 11.89 -0.04
N ILE A 188 2.62 12.82 0.04
CA ILE A 188 1.32 12.61 0.67
C ILE A 188 0.24 12.67 -0.41
N THR A 189 -0.61 11.65 -0.47
CA THR A 189 -1.75 11.59 -1.40
C THR A 189 -2.91 12.44 -0.91
N PRO A 190 -3.83 12.85 -1.81
CA PRO A 190 -5.16 13.30 -1.40
C PRO A 190 -5.91 12.18 -0.64
N LYS A 191 -7.12 12.50 -0.15
CA LYS A 191 -8.05 11.48 0.36
C LYS A 191 -8.43 10.54 -0.79
N LEU A 192 -8.23 9.24 -0.59
CA LEU A 192 -8.50 8.15 -1.51
C LEU A 192 -9.41 7.13 -0.83
N ASN A 193 -10.18 6.38 -1.62
CA ASN A 193 -10.80 5.14 -1.14
C ASN A 193 -9.80 3.96 -1.19
N GLY A 194 -10.17 2.78 -0.72
CA GLY A 194 -9.31 1.59 -0.70
C GLY A 194 -8.82 1.19 -2.10
N VAL A 195 -9.68 1.17 -3.11
CA VAL A 195 -9.31 0.85 -4.50
C VAL A 195 -8.31 1.84 -5.07
N GLN A 196 -8.58 3.14 -4.93
CA GLN A 196 -7.68 4.20 -5.39
C GLN A 196 -6.34 4.14 -4.66
N SER A 197 -6.35 3.77 -3.37
CA SER A 197 -5.14 3.58 -2.57
C SER A 197 -4.28 2.43 -3.10
N LEU A 198 -4.89 1.28 -3.44
CA LEU A 198 -4.18 0.16 -4.07
C LEU A 198 -3.56 0.57 -5.41
N PHE A 199 -4.31 1.34 -6.20
CA PHE A 199 -3.83 1.82 -7.47
C PHE A 199 -2.64 2.79 -7.31
N ALA A 200 -2.73 3.73 -6.36
CA ALA A 200 -1.66 4.66 -6.04
C ALA A 200 -0.38 3.92 -5.60
N ILE A 201 -0.50 2.91 -4.73
CA ILE A 201 0.62 2.07 -4.29
C ILE A 201 1.27 1.37 -5.47
N HIS A 202 0.48 0.78 -6.38
CA HIS A 202 1.02 0.11 -7.56
C HIS A 202 1.73 1.08 -8.51
N VAL A 203 1.10 2.21 -8.85
CA VAL A 203 1.67 3.19 -9.76
C VAL A 203 2.96 3.78 -9.18
N LEU A 204 2.95 4.20 -7.91
CA LEU A 204 4.12 4.80 -7.27
C LEU A 204 5.27 3.80 -7.07
N SER A 205 4.97 2.54 -6.73
CA SER A 205 6.00 1.49 -6.64
C SER A 205 6.54 1.08 -8.03
N GLY A 206 5.72 1.21 -9.08
CA GLY A 206 6.10 0.90 -10.46
C GLY A 206 6.94 1.97 -11.16
N ILE A 207 7.02 3.19 -10.61
CA ILE A 207 7.88 4.27 -11.12
C ILE A 207 9.33 3.96 -10.73
N SER A 208 9.95 2.96 -11.38
CA SER A 208 11.37 2.67 -11.20
C SER A 208 12.21 3.42 -12.24
N GLY A 209 13.29 4.06 -11.76
CA GLY A 209 14.31 4.61 -12.65
C GLY A 209 15.35 5.48 -11.96
N LYS A 210 14.95 6.38 -11.05
CA LYS A 210 15.87 7.27 -10.31
C LYS A 210 15.43 7.56 -8.86
N ILE A 211 14.13 7.38 -8.60
CA ILE A 211 13.48 7.62 -7.34
C ILE A 211 12.62 6.39 -7.06
N GLU A 212 12.63 5.92 -5.83
CA GLU A 212 11.80 4.83 -5.34
C GLU A 212 10.82 5.40 -4.30
N PHE A 213 9.57 4.97 -4.38
CA PHE A 213 8.52 5.38 -3.44
C PHE A 213 8.21 4.20 -2.52
N ASN A 214 8.58 4.32 -1.25
CA ASN A 214 8.32 3.30 -0.25
C ASN A 214 7.07 3.68 0.55
N PHE A 215 6.01 2.86 0.46
CA PHE A 215 4.79 3.06 1.24
C PHE A 215 5.07 2.79 2.72
N CYS A 216 4.98 3.81 3.57
CA CYS A 216 5.41 3.69 4.98
C CYS A 216 4.31 3.99 5.99
N LYS A 217 3.31 4.80 5.64
CA LYS A 217 2.28 5.22 6.60
C LYS A 217 0.94 5.45 5.90
N LEU A 218 -0.13 5.10 6.62
CA LEU A 218 -1.51 5.33 6.26
C LEU A 218 -2.15 6.26 7.30
N ALA A 219 -2.79 7.33 6.87
CA ALA A 219 -3.64 8.15 7.71
C ALA A 219 -5.09 8.01 7.26
N ILE A 220 -6.00 7.82 8.20
CA ILE A 220 -7.43 7.72 8.00
C ILE A 220 -8.06 9.02 8.50
N ASP A 221 -8.42 9.89 7.58
CA ASP A 221 -8.98 11.21 7.83
C ASP A 221 -10.52 11.14 7.87
N LEU A 222 -11.06 11.17 9.09
CA LEU A 222 -12.49 11.10 9.39
C LEU A 222 -13.06 12.46 9.80
N SER A 223 -12.38 13.55 9.42
CA SER A 223 -12.80 14.92 9.74
C SER A 223 -14.24 15.23 9.34
N GLU A 224 -14.71 14.61 8.26
CA GLU A 224 -16.07 14.75 7.71
C GLU A 224 -17.10 13.81 8.37
N ASN A 225 -16.66 12.74 9.04
CA ASN A 225 -17.50 11.69 9.60
C ASN A 225 -17.05 11.31 11.03
N ARG A 226 -16.98 12.30 11.92
CA ARG A 226 -16.43 12.12 13.28
C ARG A 226 -17.25 11.16 14.13
N GLU A 227 -18.56 11.07 13.91
CA GLU A 227 -19.45 10.16 14.62
C GLU A 227 -19.11 8.67 14.48
N ILE A 228 -18.36 8.30 13.44
CA ILE A 228 -17.96 6.91 13.17
C ILE A 228 -16.89 6.45 14.16
N ILE A 229 -16.04 7.36 14.63
CA ILE A 229 -14.82 7.03 15.37
C ILE A 229 -15.12 6.22 16.65
N PRO A 230 -16.03 6.65 17.55
CA PRO A 230 -16.30 5.88 18.77
C PRO A 230 -16.90 4.51 18.47
N ILE A 231 -17.75 4.42 17.44
CA ILE A 231 -18.40 3.17 17.04
C ILE A 231 -17.37 2.22 16.43
N TRP A 232 -16.51 2.73 15.56
CA TRP A 232 -15.42 1.97 14.95
C TRP A 232 -14.49 1.40 16.00
N PHE A 233 -14.10 2.19 16.99
CA PHE A 233 -13.28 1.71 18.09
C PHE A 233 -14.00 0.67 18.95
N SER A 234 -15.27 0.88 19.28
CA SER A 234 -16.02 -0.09 20.09
C SER A 234 -16.21 -1.45 19.40
N ARG A 235 -16.30 -1.49 18.06
CA ARG A 235 -16.63 -2.70 17.30
C ARG A 235 -15.44 -3.37 16.63
N SER A 236 -14.44 -2.58 16.22
CA SER A 236 -13.27 -3.05 15.47
C SER A 236 -11.95 -2.49 15.99
N GLY A 237 -11.94 -1.85 17.17
CA GLY A 237 -10.70 -1.35 17.79
C GLY A 237 -9.64 -2.43 17.96
N ALA A 238 -10.05 -3.66 18.28
CA ALA A 238 -9.14 -4.81 18.39
C ALA A 238 -8.40 -5.14 17.08
N ILE A 239 -9.08 -5.00 15.95
CA ILE A 239 -8.49 -5.25 14.62
C ILE A 239 -7.51 -4.13 14.29
N LEU A 240 -7.86 -2.87 14.55
CA LEU A 240 -7.00 -1.71 14.33
C LEU A 240 -5.71 -1.80 15.18
N SER A 241 -5.83 -2.15 16.45
CA SER A 241 -4.69 -2.36 17.34
C SER A 241 -3.82 -3.56 16.94
N ALA A 242 -4.39 -4.58 16.31
CA ALA A 242 -3.62 -5.72 15.80
C ALA A 242 -2.81 -5.37 14.53
N ILE A 243 -3.31 -4.43 13.71
CA ILE A 243 -2.57 -3.91 12.55
C ILE A 243 -1.37 -3.07 13.01
N ASP A 244 -1.56 -2.16 13.98
CA ASP A 244 -0.50 -1.32 14.51
C ASP A 244 -0.59 -1.21 16.03
N PHE A 245 0.11 -2.13 16.71
CA PHE A 245 0.14 -2.18 18.17
C PHE A 245 0.90 -0.99 18.79
N GLU A 246 1.97 -0.53 18.13
CA GLU A 246 2.87 0.49 18.68
C GLU A 246 2.27 1.90 18.58
N ASN A 247 1.59 2.22 17.48
CA ASN A 247 0.90 3.49 17.30
C ASN A 247 -0.62 3.37 17.48
N SER A 248 -1.09 2.25 18.04
CA SER A 248 -2.50 2.09 18.41
C SER A 248 -2.95 3.32 19.18
N PRO A 249 -4.00 4.03 18.73
CA PRO A 249 -4.36 5.32 19.28
C PRO A 249 -4.67 5.17 20.77
N LEU A 250 -3.84 5.74 21.65
CA LEU A 250 -4.20 5.88 23.06
C LEU A 250 -5.32 6.92 23.13
N TYR A 251 -6.44 6.59 23.77
CA TYR A 251 -7.63 7.43 23.93
C TYR A 251 -7.40 8.65 24.86
N THR A 252 -6.24 9.30 24.79
CA THR A 252 -5.86 10.38 25.71
C THR A 252 -5.97 11.78 25.10
N ASN A 253 -6.16 11.92 23.77
CA ASN A 253 -6.35 13.21 23.10
C ASN A 253 -7.74 13.37 22.52
N LYS A 254 -8.51 14.34 23.03
CA LYS A 254 -9.94 14.55 22.73
C LYS A 254 -10.28 14.98 21.29
N ASP A 255 -9.30 15.23 20.42
CA ASP A 255 -9.50 15.65 19.04
C ASP A 255 -9.02 14.61 18.02
N PHE A 256 -9.69 13.45 17.99
CA PHE A 256 -9.50 12.46 16.92
C PHE A 256 -10.29 12.89 15.68
N SER A 257 -9.70 13.69 14.80
CA SER A 257 -10.22 13.88 13.44
C SER A 257 -9.51 12.98 12.42
N ALA A 258 -8.38 12.39 12.80
CA ALA A 258 -7.63 11.44 11.99
C ALA A 258 -7.02 10.33 12.86
N LEU A 259 -6.91 9.15 12.27
CA LEU A 259 -6.22 7.98 12.83
C LEU A 259 -4.98 7.70 11.98
N GLU A 260 -3.83 7.51 12.60
CA GLU A 260 -2.60 7.16 11.89
C GLU A 260 -2.25 5.69 12.16
N ILE A 261 -1.89 4.98 11.10
CA ILE A 261 -1.49 3.57 11.12
C ILE A 261 -0.16 3.47 10.38
N ALA A 262 0.88 3.01 11.05
CA ALA A 262 2.12 2.60 10.41
C ALA A 262 1.84 1.35 9.57
N VAL A 263 2.31 1.35 8.33
CA VAL A 263 2.04 0.23 7.42
C VAL A 263 2.95 -0.92 7.80
N PRO A 264 2.42 -2.07 8.24
CA PRO A 264 3.28 -3.17 8.64
C PRO A 264 3.94 -3.75 7.39
N PRO A 265 5.28 -3.91 7.36
CA PRO A 265 6.01 -4.36 6.16
C PRO A 265 5.70 -5.81 5.77
N TRP A 266 4.91 -6.51 6.59
CA TRP A 266 4.53 -7.90 6.45
C TRP A 266 3.09 -8.10 5.95
N LEU A 267 2.26 -7.06 5.92
CA LEU A 267 0.92 -7.12 5.36
C LEU A 267 0.92 -6.64 3.91
N SER A 268 0.23 -7.37 3.03
CA SER A 268 -0.07 -6.83 1.71
C SER A 268 -1.05 -5.65 1.83
N PRO A 269 -0.82 -4.55 1.07
CA PRO A 269 -1.78 -3.46 0.95
C PRO A 269 -3.22 -3.91 0.68
N SER A 270 -3.43 -4.92 -0.18
CA SER A 270 -4.76 -5.42 -0.51
C SER A 270 -5.45 -6.06 0.69
N PHE A 271 -4.72 -6.80 1.51
CA PHE A 271 -5.26 -7.32 2.76
C PHE A 271 -5.59 -6.18 3.74
N LEU A 272 -4.70 -5.20 3.89
CA LEU A 272 -4.93 -4.04 4.76
C LEU A 272 -6.22 -3.29 4.39
N PHE A 273 -6.41 -2.92 3.12
CA PHE A 273 -7.61 -2.20 2.71
C PHE A 273 -8.88 -3.06 2.80
N LEU A 274 -8.81 -4.37 2.53
CA LEU A 274 -9.94 -5.27 2.76
C LEU A 274 -10.40 -5.22 4.22
N VAL A 275 -9.46 -5.25 5.16
CA VAL A 275 -9.75 -5.22 6.60
C VAL A 275 -10.33 -3.89 7.04
N LEU A 276 -9.74 -2.79 6.59
CA LEU A 276 -10.18 -1.44 6.96
C LEU A 276 -11.56 -1.12 6.38
N GLU A 277 -11.81 -1.45 5.11
CA GLU A 277 -13.09 -1.23 4.44
C GLU A 277 -14.20 -2.10 5.05
N SER A 278 -13.92 -3.38 5.32
CA SER A 278 -14.90 -4.25 6.00
C SER A 278 -15.25 -3.72 7.40
N SER A 279 -14.25 -3.21 8.12
CA SER A 279 -14.46 -2.61 9.43
C SER A 279 -15.28 -1.32 9.36
N LEU A 280 -15.04 -0.47 8.35
CA LEU A 280 -15.84 0.73 8.08
C LEU A 280 -17.29 0.37 7.74
N LEU A 281 -17.51 -0.63 6.89
CA LEU A 281 -18.85 -1.08 6.52
C LEU A 281 -19.66 -1.55 7.73
N ASP A 282 -19.05 -2.31 8.65
CA ASP A 282 -19.72 -2.72 9.89
C ASP A 282 -20.15 -1.52 10.75
N VAL A 283 -19.33 -0.46 10.80
CA VAL A 283 -19.72 0.78 11.51
C VAL A 283 -20.90 1.45 10.84
N TRP A 284 -20.85 1.58 9.51
CA TRP A 284 -21.92 2.20 8.74
C TRP A 284 -23.24 1.46 8.86
N GLU A 285 -23.26 0.13 8.89
CA GLU A 285 -24.47 -0.65 9.15
C GLU A 285 -25.03 -0.35 10.55
N ASN A 286 -24.16 -0.24 11.56
CA ASN A 286 -24.52 -0.11 12.97
C ASN A 286 -24.60 1.32 13.51
N LEU A 287 -24.46 2.34 12.66
CA LEU A 287 -24.47 3.75 13.05
C LEU A 287 -25.72 4.17 13.89
N ASN A 288 -26.86 3.50 13.69
CA ASN A 288 -28.14 3.85 14.32
C ASN A 288 -28.51 2.92 15.50
N THR A 289 -27.81 1.80 15.66
CA THR A 289 -28.05 0.83 16.75
C THR A 289 -27.25 1.17 18.00
N SER A 290 -26.25 2.06 17.89
CA SER A 290 -25.64 2.70 19.04
C SER A 290 -26.61 3.75 19.59
N SER A 291 -27.40 3.36 20.58
CA SER A 291 -28.08 4.32 21.46
C SER A 291 -27.04 5.28 22.04
N SER A 292 -27.47 6.48 22.40
CA SER A 292 -26.72 7.50 23.14
C SER A 292 -26.08 7.03 24.46
N ASP A 293 -26.26 5.76 24.82
CA ASP A 293 -25.73 5.08 26.00
C ASP A 293 -24.53 4.17 25.71
N SER A 294 -24.02 4.10 24.47
CA SER A 294 -22.71 3.47 24.25
C SER A 294 -21.65 4.33 24.94
N LYS A 295 -21.33 3.96 26.18
CA LYS A 295 -20.20 4.53 26.93
C LYS A 295 -18.98 4.40 26.05
N ILE A 296 -18.60 5.52 25.46
CA ILE A 296 -17.30 5.70 24.83
C ILE A 296 -16.28 5.19 25.85
N PRO A 297 -15.49 4.16 25.53
CA PRO A 297 -14.51 3.64 26.47
C PRO A 297 -13.60 4.78 26.91
N ASN A 298 -13.46 5.01 28.23
CA ASN A 298 -12.57 6.05 28.76
C ASN A 298 -11.09 5.76 28.48
N SER A 299 -10.78 4.54 28.05
CA SER A 299 -9.46 4.07 27.67
C SER A 299 -9.61 3.01 26.59
N PHE A 300 -8.65 2.97 25.66
CA PHE A 300 -8.50 1.81 24.77
C PHE A 300 -8.30 0.54 25.64
N PRO A 301 -8.89 -0.61 25.28
CA PRO A 301 -8.49 -1.86 25.89
C PRO A 301 -6.97 -2.04 25.66
N GLN A 302 -6.20 -2.11 26.75
CA GLN A 302 -4.79 -2.46 26.67
C GLN A 302 -4.72 -3.93 26.29
N PHE A 303 -4.12 -4.21 25.13
CA PHE A 303 -4.05 -5.58 24.62
C PHE A 303 -2.86 -6.34 25.19
N GLU A 304 -3.12 -7.58 25.60
CA GLU A 304 -2.07 -8.57 25.84
C GLU A 304 -1.68 -9.24 24.50
N ARG A 305 -0.38 -9.54 24.30
CA ARG A 305 0.19 -10.06 23.05
C ARG A 305 -0.59 -11.23 22.42
N ASN A 306 -1.23 -12.07 23.24
CA ASN A 306 -1.91 -13.29 22.82
C ASN A 306 -3.28 -13.04 22.14
N GLU A 307 -3.84 -11.84 22.25
CA GLU A 307 -5.18 -11.52 21.72
C GLU A 307 -5.14 -10.95 20.28
N SER A 308 -4.00 -10.38 19.86
CA SER A 308 -3.86 -9.67 18.58
C SER A 308 -4.13 -10.54 17.34
N TRP A 309 -3.42 -11.67 17.22
CA TRP A 309 -3.59 -12.60 16.10
C TRP A 309 -4.95 -13.30 16.17
N ARG A 310 -5.39 -13.67 17.38
CA ARG A 310 -6.70 -14.28 17.60
C ARG A 310 -7.81 -13.35 17.11
N ASN A 311 -7.77 -12.05 17.41
CA ASN A 311 -8.80 -11.08 17.00
C ASN A 311 -8.81 -10.79 15.49
N MET A 312 -7.66 -10.78 14.81
CA MET A 312 -7.60 -10.72 13.34
C MET A 312 -8.10 -12.01 12.68
N THR A 313 -7.95 -13.15 13.36
CA THR A 313 -8.34 -14.48 12.88
C THR A 313 -9.68 -14.95 13.46
N GLU A 314 -10.36 -14.13 14.27
CA GLU A 314 -11.59 -14.51 14.94
C GLU A 314 -12.65 -14.82 13.90
N HIS A 315 -13.42 -15.90 14.11
CA HIS A 315 -14.58 -16.24 13.29
C HIS A 315 -15.49 -15.03 13.04
N ARG A 316 -15.56 -14.07 13.98
CA ARG A 316 -16.36 -12.85 13.83
C ARG A 316 -15.89 -11.94 12.69
N PHE A 317 -14.58 -11.83 12.44
CA PHE A 317 -14.06 -11.02 11.34
C PHE A 317 -14.16 -11.76 10.01
N ALA A 318 -13.79 -13.05 9.99
CA ALA A 318 -13.96 -13.94 8.84
C ALA A 318 -15.42 -14.01 8.38
N SER A 319 -16.35 -14.21 9.32
CA SER A 319 -17.80 -14.23 9.10
C SER A 319 -18.34 -12.88 8.63
N ARG A 320 -17.77 -11.76 9.13
CA ARG A 320 -18.12 -10.41 8.65
C ARG A 320 -17.74 -10.21 7.19
N ILE A 321 -16.49 -10.51 6.82
CA ILE A 321 -16.05 -10.45 5.42
C ILE A 321 -16.90 -11.40 4.57
N SER A 322 -17.06 -12.65 4.98
CA SER A 322 -17.90 -13.65 4.31
C SER A 322 -19.31 -13.12 4.01
N ARG A 323 -19.98 -12.50 4.99
CA ARG A 323 -21.29 -11.86 4.82
C ARG A 323 -21.27 -10.70 3.82
N HIS A 324 -20.20 -9.92 3.80
CA HIS A 324 -20.10 -8.70 2.99
C HIS A 324 -19.63 -8.96 1.56
N SER A 325 -18.77 -9.96 1.37
CA SER A 325 -18.19 -10.34 0.08
C SER A 325 -18.85 -11.57 -0.55
N GLU A 326 -19.86 -12.18 0.10
CA GLU A 326 -20.56 -13.39 -0.38
C GLU A 326 -19.63 -14.60 -0.60
N GLU A 327 -18.62 -14.75 0.26
CA GLU A 327 -17.59 -15.80 0.18
C GLU A 327 -17.68 -16.75 1.37
N GLU A 328 -17.08 -17.93 1.25
CA GLU A 328 -16.92 -18.83 2.40
C GLU A 328 -15.86 -18.35 3.38
N GLU A 329 -16.01 -18.64 4.68
CA GLU A 329 -14.99 -18.34 5.70
C GLU A 329 -13.63 -19.02 5.38
N SER A 330 -13.65 -20.13 4.64
CA SER A 330 -12.48 -20.89 4.18
C SER A 330 -11.53 -20.05 3.29
N PHE A 331 -12.09 -19.16 2.47
CA PHE A 331 -11.32 -18.22 1.65
C PHE A 331 -10.47 -17.29 2.52
N PHE A 332 -11.07 -16.74 3.59
CA PHE A 332 -10.39 -15.81 4.47
C PHE A 332 -9.28 -16.48 5.27
N HIS A 333 -9.50 -17.71 5.76
CA HIS A 333 -8.44 -18.48 6.40
C HIS A 333 -7.25 -18.72 5.46
N SER A 334 -7.52 -19.03 4.20
CA SER A 334 -6.48 -19.23 3.18
C SER A 334 -5.71 -17.93 2.91
N LEU A 335 -6.39 -16.79 2.85
CA LEU A 335 -5.78 -15.47 2.69
C LEU A 335 -4.88 -15.12 3.88
N LEU A 336 -5.36 -15.30 5.11
CA LEU A 336 -4.57 -15.08 6.33
C LEU A 336 -3.32 -15.96 6.38
N GLN A 337 -3.44 -17.24 6.01
CA GLN A 337 -2.29 -18.14 5.94
C GLN A 337 -1.25 -17.63 4.92
N ARG A 338 -1.71 -17.10 3.77
CA ARG A 338 -0.84 -16.51 2.76
C ARG A 338 -0.09 -15.28 3.30
N GLU A 339 -0.79 -14.39 4.01
CA GLU A 339 -0.18 -13.21 4.64
C GLU A 339 0.82 -13.63 5.72
N TYR A 340 0.49 -14.63 6.55
CA TYR A 340 1.40 -15.18 7.57
C TYR A 340 2.69 -15.74 6.95
N GLU A 341 2.59 -16.58 5.93
CA GLU A 341 3.78 -17.14 5.27
C GLU A 341 4.60 -16.03 4.58
N THR A 342 3.94 -15.03 3.99
CA THR A 342 4.62 -13.86 3.38
C THR A 342 5.38 -13.07 4.44
N ALA A 343 4.73 -12.78 5.57
CA ALA A 343 5.32 -12.11 6.73
C ALA A 343 6.54 -12.85 7.26
N LYS A 344 6.41 -14.16 7.48
CA LYS A 344 7.48 -15.03 7.94
C LYS A 344 8.66 -15.04 6.97
N ASN A 345 8.41 -15.19 5.68
CA ASN A 345 9.45 -15.17 4.66
C ASN A 345 10.16 -13.80 4.59
N ALA A 346 9.41 -12.71 4.69
CA ALA A 346 9.98 -11.36 4.74
C ALA A 346 10.85 -11.15 5.98
N LEU A 347 10.41 -11.63 7.14
CA LEU A 347 11.17 -11.59 8.39
C LEU A 347 12.47 -12.40 8.27
N VAL A 348 12.38 -13.67 7.84
CA VAL A 348 13.55 -14.54 7.63
C VAL A 348 14.56 -13.89 6.69
N SER A 349 14.10 -13.37 5.55
CA SER A 349 14.98 -12.67 4.59
C SER A 349 15.62 -11.41 5.19
N THR A 350 14.89 -10.66 6.01
CA THR A 350 15.41 -9.46 6.67
C THR A 350 16.47 -9.81 7.70
N LEU A 351 16.22 -10.86 8.50
CA LEU A 351 17.18 -11.38 9.48
C LEU A 351 18.43 -11.93 8.79
N GLU A 352 18.29 -12.66 7.69
CA GLU A 352 19.42 -13.15 6.89
C GLU A 352 20.27 -12.00 6.32
N ASN A 353 19.62 -10.97 5.76
CA ASN A 353 20.33 -9.80 5.25
C ASN A 353 21.04 -9.03 6.37
N ARG A 354 20.38 -8.85 7.53
CA ARG A 354 21.00 -8.22 8.70
C ARG A 354 22.23 -9.00 9.17
N ARG A 355 22.11 -10.33 9.21
CA ARG A 355 23.21 -11.23 9.55
C ARG A 355 24.38 -11.11 8.57
N LYS A 356 24.12 -11.04 7.26
CA LYS A 356 25.17 -10.79 6.25
C LYS A 356 25.87 -9.46 6.47
N ILE A 357 25.13 -8.38 6.69
CA ILE A 357 25.72 -7.05 6.98
C ILE A 357 26.61 -7.09 8.22
N LEU A 358 26.15 -7.77 9.27
CA LEU A 358 26.94 -7.98 10.49
C LEU A 358 28.23 -8.77 10.20
N GLU A 359 28.14 -9.89 9.48
CA GLU A 359 29.24 -10.81 9.21
C GLU A 359 30.28 -10.27 8.21
N GLU A 360 29.84 -9.58 7.17
CA GLU A 360 30.68 -9.16 6.04
C GLU A 360 31.24 -7.73 6.22
N PHE A 361 30.53 -6.87 6.96
CA PHE A 361 30.90 -5.45 7.07
C PHE A 361 31.15 -4.99 8.51
N GLU A 362 30.15 -5.05 9.40
CA GLU A 362 30.27 -4.43 10.73
C GLU A 362 31.30 -5.13 11.64
N ILE A 363 31.25 -6.46 11.75
CA ILE A 363 32.20 -7.22 12.58
C ILE A 363 33.62 -7.10 12.01
N PRO A 364 33.87 -7.30 10.69
CA PRO A 364 35.19 -7.12 10.10
C PRO A 364 35.76 -5.70 10.27
N ASP A 365 34.96 -4.63 10.08
CA ASP A 365 35.43 -3.25 10.29
C ASP A 365 35.87 -3.03 11.75
N LEU A 366 35.06 -3.47 12.72
CA LEU A 366 35.40 -3.35 14.13
C LEU A 366 36.65 -4.17 14.50
N LEU A 367 36.82 -5.37 13.94
CA LEU A 367 38.03 -6.19 14.11
C LEU A 367 39.27 -5.55 13.48
N ASN A 368 39.13 -4.94 12.30
CA ASN A 368 40.22 -4.20 11.65
C ASN A 368 40.62 -2.97 12.47
N ARG A 369 39.67 -2.23 13.02
CA ARG A 369 39.94 -1.11 13.96
C ARG A 369 40.64 -1.59 15.22
N LEU A 370 40.20 -2.71 15.81
CA LEU A 370 40.87 -3.33 16.97
C LEU A 370 42.31 -3.73 16.65
N LYS A 371 42.53 -4.33 15.47
CA LYS A 371 43.86 -4.71 15.00
C LYS A 371 44.75 -3.48 14.82
N ALA A 372 44.25 -2.42 14.17
CA ALA A 372 44.98 -1.17 14.03
C ALA A 372 45.36 -0.57 15.39
N ILE A 373 44.44 -0.53 16.35
CA ILE A 373 44.73 -0.07 17.73
C ILE A 373 45.82 -0.92 18.39
N GLN A 374 45.75 -2.24 18.21
CA GLN A 374 46.71 -3.16 18.78
C GLN A 374 48.11 -2.99 18.15
N ASP A 375 48.18 -2.89 16.82
CA ASP A 375 49.42 -2.66 16.07
C ASP A 375 50.06 -1.30 16.46
N PHE A 376 49.26 -0.24 16.58
CA PHE A 376 49.72 1.08 17.04
C PHE A 376 50.23 1.05 18.49
N SER A 377 49.57 0.29 19.37
CA SER A 377 50.00 0.14 20.76
C SER A 377 51.30 -0.65 20.95
N GLN A 378 51.71 -1.41 19.93
CA GLN A 378 52.99 -2.12 19.92
C GLN A 378 54.12 -1.28 19.30
N MET A 379 53.80 -0.29 18.44
CA MET A 379 54.79 0.56 17.76
C MET A 379 55.18 1.82 18.53
N ILE A 380 54.36 2.32 19.46
CA ILE A 380 54.56 3.63 20.10
C ILE A 380 54.44 3.50 21.62
N SER A 381 55.42 4.02 22.37
CA SER A 381 55.29 4.18 23.82
C SER A 381 54.42 5.39 24.13
N PHE A 382 53.27 5.16 24.78
CA PHE A 382 52.37 6.24 25.18
C PHE A 382 52.66 6.75 26.59
N ASP A 383 52.45 8.04 26.79
CA ASP A 383 52.38 8.64 28.12
C ASP A 383 51.09 8.20 28.86
N GLU A 384 51.05 8.32 30.19
CA GLU A 384 50.01 7.67 31.02
C GLU A 384 48.56 8.07 30.68
N THR A 385 48.34 9.33 30.32
CA THR A 385 47.02 9.87 29.95
C THR A 385 46.54 9.30 28.63
N VAL A 386 47.41 9.31 27.62
CA VAL A 386 47.16 8.75 26.28
C VAL A 386 46.95 7.23 26.37
N SER A 387 47.70 6.54 27.23
CA SER A 387 47.54 5.10 27.51
C SER A 387 46.15 4.75 28.07
N LYS A 388 45.58 5.60 28.94
CA LYS A 388 44.21 5.42 29.46
C LYS A 388 43.15 5.63 28.39
N ASP A 389 43.29 6.64 27.54
CA ASP A 389 42.34 6.92 26.45
C ASP A 389 42.33 5.80 25.41
N TRP A 390 43.50 5.28 25.03
CA TRP A 390 43.60 4.11 24.13
C TRP A 390 43.00 2.84 24.73
N LYS A 391 43.19 2.59 26.03
CA LYS A 391 42.55 1.46 26.73
C LYS A 391 41.04 1.60 26.73
N SER A 392 40.52 2.80 26.96
CA SER A 392 39.09 3.11 26.91
C SER A 392 38.53 2.86 25.50
N MET A 393 39.20 3.34 24.46
CA MET A 393 38.80 3.15 23.07
C MET A 393 38.80 1.68 22.65
N ARG A 394 39.84 0.92 23.02
CA ARG A 394 39.93 -0.53 22.80
C ARG A 394 38.79 -1.27 23.50
N MET A 395 38.48 -0.92 24.74
CA MET A 395 37.39 -1.52 25.51
C MET A 395 36.02 -1.20 24.89
N GLY A 396 35.81 0.05 24.46
CA GLY A 396 34.61 0.47 23.74
C GLY A 396 34.37 -0.35 22.46
N ILE A 397 35.39 -0.50 21.61
CA ILE A 397 35.28 -1.29 20.38
C ILE A 397 35.11 -2.78 20.67
N THR A 398 35.79 -3.33 21.68
CA THR A 398 35.63 -4.73 22.10
C THR A 398 34.20 -5.01 22.57
N ASN A 399 33.61 -4.10 23.35
CA ASN A 399 32.22 -4.20 23.77
C ASN A 399 31.26 -4.10 22.58
N SER A 400 31.52 -3.20 21.61
CA SER A 400 30.74 -3.14 20.37
C SER A 400 30.81 -4.44 19.57
N VAL A 401 32.00 -5.06 19.46
CA VAL A 401 32.14 -6.38 18.81
C VAL A 401 31.32 -7.43 19.55
N LEU A 402 31.40 -7.50 20.87
CA LEU A 402 30.65 -8.46 21.68
C LEU A 402 29.13 -8.30 21.52
N GLU A 403 28.62 -7.06 21.55
CA GLU A 403 27.20 -6.79 21.33
C GLU A 403 26.76 -7.20 19.92
N LYS A 404 27.56 -6.89 18.89
CA LYS A 404 27.28 -7.30 17.50
C LYS A 404 27.34 -8.82 17.31
N TRP A 405 28.20 -9.52 18.05
CA TRP A 405 28.25 -10.98 18.07
C TRP A 405 27.05 -11.61 18.80
N LYS A 406 26.52 -10.97 19.84
CA LYS A 406 25.26 -11.39 20.48
C LYS A 406 24.09 -11.17 19.53
N GLU A 407 24.04 -10.02 18.85
CA GLU A 407 23.03 -9.69 17.83
C GLU A 407 22.99 -10.74 16.70
N LYS A 408 24.14 -11.31 16.32
CA LYS A 408 24.22 -12.39 15.31
C LYS A 408 23.64 -13.74 15.78
N LYS A 409 23.69 -14.03 17.09
CA LYS A 409 23.29 -15.34 17.64
C LYS A 409 21.78 -15.45 17.90
N ASN A 410 21.13 -14.33 18.14
CA ASN A 410 19.70 -14.20 18.35
C ASN A 410 18.99 -13.91 17.03
#